data_AF-A0A7V4VW91-F1
#
_entry.id   AF-A0A7V4VW91-F1
#
_cell.length_a   1.000
_cell.length_b   1.000
_cell.length_c   1.000
_cell.angle_alpha   90.00
_cell.angle_beta   90.00
_cell.angle_gamma   90.00
#
_symmetry.space_group_name_H-M   'P 1'
#
loop_
_entity.id
_entity.type
_entity.pdbx_description
1 polymer ?
#
loop_
_entity_poly.entity_id
_entity_poly.type
_entity_poly.pdbx_seq_one_letter_code
_entity_poly.pdbx_strand_id
1 'polypeptide(L)' 'MARRPFGKFFEVALLSCLDRSIPKTSEAIRKALAEKLDRPGLSWHTVNKYLSLLRDAQKIEEIRIGKVTTYRLKK' A
#
# COMPACT_ATOMS: atom_id res chain seq x y z
N MET A 1 -18.05 -3.58 -10.94
CA MET A 1 -16.99 -2.54 -10.84
C MET A 1 -16.96 -1.99 -9.41
N ALA A 2 -16.02 -2.44 -8.58
CA ALA A 2 -15.91 -1.97 -7.20
C ALA A 2 -15.47 -0.48 -7.19
N ARG A 3 -16.31 0.38 -6.62
CA ARG A 3 -16.01 1.82 -6.44
C ARG A 3 -14.75 1.96 -5.58
N ARG A 4 -13.64 2.42 -6.16
CA ARG A 4 -12.38 2.71 -5.44
C ARG A 4 -12.53 4.07 -4.73
N PRO A 5 -12.63 4.14 -3.40
CA PRO A 5 -13.02 5.36 -2.68
C PRO A 5 -12.01 6.54 -2.78
N PHE A 6 -10.79 6.30 -3.29
CA PHE A 6 -9.72 7.31 -3.40
C PHE A 6 -9.15 7.40 -4.85
N GLY A 7 -9.88 6.85 -5.83
CA GLY A 7 -9.53 6.98 -7.25
C GLY A 7 -8.16 6.41 -7.64
N LYS A 8 -7.71 6.73 -8.86
CA LYS A 8 -6.39 6.31 -9.38
C LYS A 8 -5.22 6.98 -8.65
N PHE A 9 -5.41 8.17 -8.09
CA PHE A 9 -4.35 8.95 -7.44
C PHE A 9 -3.79 8.26 -6.19
N PHE A 10 -4.65 7.72 -5.34
CA PHE A 10 -4.19 7.01 -4.13
C PHE A 10 -3.43 5.74 -4.46
N GLU A 11 -3.86 5.05 -5.52
CA GLU A 11 -3.17 3.87 -6.03
C GLU A 11 -1.74 4.22 -6.49
N VAL A 12 -1.59 5.29 -7.26
CA VAL A 12 -0.28 5.78 -7.71
C VAL A 12 0.59 6.22 -6.54
N ALA A 13 0.02 6.93 -5.56
CA ALA A 13 0.74 7.34 -4.36
C ALA A 13 1.24 6.14 -3.56
N LEU A 14 0.39 5.13 -3.35
CA LEU A 14 0.75 3.90 -2.64
C LEU A 14 1.83 3.11 -3.37
N LEU A 15 1.68 2.91 -4.68
CA LEU A 15 2.69 2.23 -5.49
C LEU A 15 4.02 2.96 -5.47
N SER A 16 4.00 4.30 -5.43
CA SER A 16 5.20 5.12 -5.34
C SER A 16 5.85 5.10 -3.94
N CYS A 17 5.13 4.67 -2.89
CA CYS A 17 5.71 4.43 -1.57
C CYS A 17 6.39 3.06 -1.46
N LEU A 18 6.03 2.12 -2.34
CA LEU A 18 6.61 0.79 -2.41
C LEU A 18 7.80 0.76 -3.36
N ASP A 19 8.73 -0.15 -3.09
CA ASP A 19 9.89 -0.39 -3.93
C ASP A 19 9.93 -1.86 -4.38
N ARG A 20 10.74 -2.16 -5.39
CA ARG A 20 10.95 -3.52 -5.90
C ARG A 20 11.96 -4.28 -5.05
N SER A 21 12.99 -3.59 -4.53
CA SER A 21 14.08 -4.18 -3.78
C SER A 21 13.80 -4.25 -2.29
N ILE A 22 13.11 -3.24 -1.74
CA ILE A 22 12.92 -3.11 -0.29
C ILE A 22 11.45 -3.37 0.07
N PRO A 23 11.14 -4.52 0.69
CA PRO A 23 9.80 -4.78 1.19
C PRO A 23 9.51 -3.86 2.39
N LYS A 24 8.30 -3.27 2.43
CA LYS A 24 7.88 -2.35 3.48
C LYS A 24 6.69 -2.90 4.27
N THR A 25 6.65 -2.63 5.57
CA THR A 25 5.50 -2.98 6.42
C THR A 25 4.30 -2.08 6.11
N SER A 26 3.09 -2.54 6.43
CA SER A 26 1.87 -1.74 6.28
C SER A 26 1.92 -0.42 7.05
N GLU A 27 2.60 -0.39 8.21
CA GLU A 27 2.82 0.83 8.99
C GLU A 27 3.77 1.82 8.30
N ALA A 28 4.89 1.34 7.76
CA ALA A 28 5.83 2.19 7.02
C ALA A 28 5.17 2.76 5.76
N ILE A 29 4.38 1.95 5.06
CA ILE A 29 3.59 2.39 3.90
C ILE A 29 2.57 3.45 4.31
N ARG A 30 1.85 3.25 5.42
CA ARG A 30 0.86 4.21 5.94
C ARG A 30 1.51 5.55 6.26
N LYS A 31 2.66 5.57 6.96
CA LYS A 31 3.39 6.80 7.28
C LYS A 31 3.83 7.54 6.02
N ALA A 32 4.49 6.84 5.10
CA ALA A 32 4.96 7.43 3.85
C ALA A 32 3.79 7.98 2.99
N LEU A 33 2.65 7.29 2.96
CA LEU A 33 1.44 7.77 2.28
C LEU A 33 0.83 8.98 2.97
N ALA A 34 0.79 9.00 4.30
CA ALA A 34 0.26 10.11 5.07
C ALA A 34 1.08 11.39 4.83
N GLU A 35 2.40 11.28 4.82
CA GLU A 35 3.31 12.38 4.49
C GLU A 35 3.13 12.84 3.04
N LYS A 36 3.02 11.90 2.09
CA LYS A 36 2.89 12.22 0.66
C LYS A 36 1.55 12.84 0.28
N LEU A 37 0.50 12.51 1.01
CA LEU A 37 -0.85 13.02 0.79
C LEU A 37 -1.19 14.22 1.68
N ASP A 38 -0.23 14.69 2.50
CA ASP A 38 -0.46 15.70 3.55
C ASP A 38 -1.68 15.36 4.43
N ARG A 39 -1.84 14.07 4.74
CA ARG A 39 -2.99 13.50 5.47
C ARG A 39 -2.51 12.68 6.66
N PRO A 40 -2.18 13.31 7.80
CA PRO A 40 -1.73 12.60 9.00
C PRO A 40 -2.79 11.64 9.57
N GLY A 41 -4.08 11.87 9.27
CA GLY A 41 -5.20 11.03 9.71
C GLY A 41 -5.47 9.77 8.86
N LEU A 42 -4.52 9.30 8.07
CA LEU A 42 -4.74 8.15 7.20
C LEU A 42 -5.02 6.87 8.01
N SER A 43 -6.25 6.36 7.88
CA SER A 43 -6.72 5.16 8.56
C SER A 43 -6.01 3.91 8.05
N TRP A 44 -5.58 3.06 8.99
CA TRP A 44 -4.91 1.81 8.67
C TRP A 44 -5.80 0.84 7.88
N HIS A 45 -7.11 0.83 8.16
CA HIS A 45 -8.09 0.05 7.40
C HIS A 45 -8.13 0.45 5.93
N THR A 46 -7.98 1.75 5.63
CA THR A 46 -7.94 2.23 4.25
C THR A 46 -6.71 1.69 3.54
N VAL A 47 -5.52 1.83 4.16
CA VAL A 47 -4.27 1.35 3.57
C VAL A 47 -4.33 -0.15 3.31
N ASN A 48 -4.77 -0.94 4.29
CA ASN A 48 -4.90 -2.40 4.13
C ASN A 48 -5.88 -2.76 3.01
N LYS A 49 -7.02 -2.07 2.89
CA LYS A 49 -7.97 -2.31 1.79
C LYS A 49 -7.33 -2.07 0.42
N TYR A 50 -6.52 -1.03 0.27
CA TYR A 50 -5.82 -0.75 -0.99
C TYR A 50 -4.67 -1.73 -1.26
N LEU A 51 -3.92 -2.15 -0.24
CA LEU A 51 -2.91 -3.18 -0.37
C LEU A 51 -3.55 -4.49 -0.86
N SER A 52 -4.69 -4.90 -0.31
CA SER A 52 -5.43 -6.07 -0.79
C SER A 52 -5.88 -5.92 -2.25
N LEU A 53 -6.40 -4.75 -2.64
CA LEU A 53 -6.81 -4.50 -4.03
C LEU A 53 -5.62 -4.54 -5.00
N LEU A 54 -4.48 -4.00 -4.60
CA LEU A 54 -3.25 -4.00 -5.39
C LEU A 54 -2.64 -5.41 -5.50
N ARG A 55 -2.75 -6.20 -4.44
CA ARG A 55 -2.34 -7.60 -4.43
C ARG A 55 -3.22 -8.43 -5.36
N ASP A 56 -4.54 -8.24 -5.28
CA ASP A 56 -5.53 -8.90 -6.15
C ASP A 56 -5.31 -8.54 -7.63
N ALA A 57 -5.01 -7.26 -7.89
CA ALA A 57 -4.61 -6.78 -9.22
C ALA A 57 -3.18 -7.18 -9.64
N GLN A 58 -2.49 -8.02 -8.85
CA GLN A 58 -1.12 -8.48 -9.10
C GLN A 58 -0.09 -7.37 -9.32
N LYS A 59 -0.28 -6.18 -8.73
CA LYS A 59 0.69 -5.07 -8.79
C LYS A 59 1.71 -5.11 -7.67
N ILE A 60 1.37 -5.73 -6.55
CA ILE A 60 2.23 -5.88 -5.38
C ILE A 60 2.25 -7.33 -4.92
N GLU A 61 3.29 -7.69 -4.19
CA GLU A 61 3.46 -8.99 -3.57
C GLU A 61 3.47 -8.84 -2.05
N GLU A 62 2.70 -9.70 -1.38
CA GLU A 62 2.70 -9.83 0.08
C GLU A 62 3.76 -10.87 0.48
N ILE A 63 4.73 -10.45 1.28
CA ILE A 63 5.77 -11.32 1.83
C ILE A 63 5.58 -11.38 3.34
N ARG A 64 5.39 -12.59 3.86
CA ARG A 64 5.33 -12.84 5.31
C ARG A 64 6.70 -13.31 5.80
N ILE A 65 7.29 -12.53 6.70
CA ILE A 65 8.56 -12.83 7.35
C ILE A 65 8.25 -13.04 8.84
N GLY A 66 8.09 -14.31 9.24
CA GLY A 66 7.64 -14.67 10.58
C GLY A 66 6.24 -14.12 10.89
N LYS A 67 6.13 -13.24 11.90
CA LYS A 67 4.89 -12.56 12.28
C LYS A 67 4.65 -11.23 11.57
N VAL A 68 5.60 -10.78 10.73
CA VAL A 68 5.54 -9.48 10.07
C VAL A 68 5.12 -9.65 8.62
N THR A 69 4.07 -8.93 8.21
CA THR A 69 3.63 -8.85 6.82
C THR A 69 4.22 -7.61 6.16
N THR A 70 4.96 -7.83 5.08
CA THR A 70 5.58 -6.80 4.27
C THR A 70 5.07 -6.86 2.84
N TYR A 71 5.21 -5.76 2.10
CA TYR A 71 4.73 -5.62 0.75
C TYR A 71 5.84 -5.04 -0.14
N ARG A 72 5.94 -5.54 -1.37
CA ARG A 72 6.82 -5.00 -2.42
C ARG A 72 6.10 -4.89 -3.75
N LEU A 73 6.64 -4.10 -4.69
CA LEU A 73 6.12 -4.08 -6.05
C LEU A 73 6.35 -5.43 -6.75
N LYS A 74 5.34 -5.93 -7.47
CA LYS A 74 5.44 -7.12 -8.32
C LYS A 74 5.98 -6.71 -9.70
N LYS A 75 6.81 -7.57 -10.30
CA LYS A 75 7.43 -7.36 -11.61
C LYS A 75 6.42 -7.53 -12.74
#